data_AF-T1BQN1-F1
#
_entry.id   AF-T1BQN1-F1
#
_cell.length_a   1.000
_cell.length_b   1.000
_cell.length_c   1.000
_cell.angle_alpha   90.00
_cell.angle_beta   90.00
_cell.angle_gamma   90.00
#
_symmetry.space_group_name_H-M   'P 1'
#
loop_
_entity.id
_entity.type
_entity.pdbx_description
1 polymer ?
#
loop_
_entity_poly.entity_id
_entity_poly.type
_entity_poly.pdbx_seq_one_letter_code
_entity_poly.pdbx_strand_id
1 'polypeptide(L)' 'METGMHLLIHDYGGHAFIVQLARALARRGHRVTLLYNASNPTTPKGGLARRDDDPDELL' A
#
# COMPACT_ATOMS: atom_id res chain seq x y z
N MET A 1 -17.74 -16.60 4.97
CA MET A 1 -16.51 -16.61 5.79
C MET A 1 -15.88 -15.24 5.61
N GLU A 2 -15.61 -14.52 6.70
CA GLU A 2 -15.02 -13.18 6.62
C GLU A 2 -13.54 -13.35 6.27
N THR A 3 -13.17 -13.12 5.00
CA THR A 3 -11.82 -13.42 4.47
C THR A 3 -10.91 -12.19 4.35
N GLY A 4 -11.39 -11.01 4.74
CA GLY A 4 -10.63 -9.76 4.69
C GLY A 4 -10.02 -9.39 6.03
N MET A 5 -8.71 -9.09 6.07
CA MET A 5 -8.03 -8.56 7.25
C MET A 5 -7.87 -7.04 7.13
N HIS A 6 -7.63 -6.37 8.25
CA HIS A 6 -7.19 -4.98 8.29
C HIS A 6 -5.67 -4.93 8.45
N LEU A 7 -4.96 -4.43 7.44
CA LEU A 7 -3.51 -4.44 7.36
C LEU A 7 -2.98 -3.01 7.31
N LEU A 8 -2.02 -2.70 8.19
CA LEU A 8 -1.23 -1.48 8.12
C LEU A 8 0.16 -1.82 7.59
N ILE A 9 0.55 -1.20 6.47
CA ILE A 9 1.87 -1.36 5.88
C ILE A 9 2.57 -0.01 5.92
N HIS A 10 3.74 0.08 6.56
CA HIS A 10 4.52 1.31 6.66
C HIS A 10 5.88 1.15 5.98
N ASP A 11 6.12 1.89 4.91
CA ASP A 11 7.42 1.94 4.24
C ASP A 11 8.27 3.13 4.70
N TYR A 12 9.09 2.87 5.71
CA TYR A 12 10.07 3.84 6.18
C TYR A 12 11.25 4.00 5.21
N GLY A 13 11.77 2.88 4.69
CA GLY A 13 13.07 2.80 3.99
C GLY A 13 13.03 2.97 2.48
N GLY A 14 11.86 2.95 1.84
CA GLY A 14 11.78 2.91 0.37
C GLY A 14 12.00 1.49 -0.16
N HIS A 15 11.45 0.48 0.53
CA HIS A 15 11.62 -0.90 0.12
C HIS A 15 10.95 -1.15 -1.23
N ALA A 16 11.58 -2.00 -2.03
CA ALA A 16 11.08 -2.30 -3.36
C ALA A 16 9.66 -2.90 -3.29
N PHE A 17 8.78 -2.38 -4.14
CA PHE A 17 7.45 -2.92 -4.42
C PHE A 17 6.41 -2.84 -3.28
N ILE A 18 6.61 -2.02 -2.23
CA ILE A 18 5.64 -1.94 -1.14
C ILE A 18 4.26 -1.46 -1.62
N VAL A 19 4.19 -0.49 -2.52
CA VAL A 19 2.90 -0.02 -3.07
C VAL A 19 2.20 -1.13 -3.86
N GLN A 20 2.95 -1.90 -4.65
CA GLN A 20 2.44 -3.02 -5.44
C GLN A 20 1.96 -4.16 -4.53
N LEU A 21 2.67 -4.43 -3.44
CA LEU A 21 2.25 -5.38 -2.41
C LEU A 21 0.93 -4.93 -1.77
N ALA A 22 0.82 -3.66 -1.39
CA ALA A 22 -0.41 -3.11 -0.81
C ALA A 22 -1.60 -3.25 -1.77
N ARG A 23 -1.43 -2.89 -3.04
CA ARG A 23 -2.43 -3.10 -4.12
C ARG A 23 -2.83 -4.57 -4.26
N ALA A 24 -1.85 -5.48 -4.27
CA ALA A 24 -2.12 -6.91 -4.43
C ALA A 24 -2.89 -7.50 -3.24
N LEU A 25 -2.61 -7.04 -2.02
CA LEU A 25 -3.35 -7.43 -0.82
C LEU A 25 -4.77 -6.87 -0.81
N ALA A 26 -4.94 -5.61 -1.22
CA ALA A 26 -6.25 -5.00 -1.38
C ALA A 26 -7.11 -5.75 -2.40
N ARG A 27 -6.53 -6.12 -3.56
CA ARG A 27 -7.20 -6.95 -4.59
C ARG A 27 -7.63 -8.34 -4.11
N ARG A 28 -7.01 -8.86 -3.05
CA ARG A 28 -7.38 -10.14 -2.42
C ARG A 28 -8.50 -9.99 -1.38
N GLY A 29 -9.05 -8.78 -1.21
CA GLY A 29 -10.14 -8.49 -0.29
C GLY A 29 -9.70 -8.07 1.11
N HIS A 30 -8.43 -7.70 1.31
CA HIS A 30 -7.97 -7.13 2.58
C HIS A 30 -8.13 -5.61 2.56
N ARG A 31 -8.48 -5.00 3.69
CA ARG A 31 -8.42 -3.55 3.86
C ARG A 31 -7.00 -3.14 4.22
N VAL A 32 -6.35 -2.37 3.37
CA VAL A 32 -4.93 -2.04 3.50
C VAL A 32 -4.76 -0.54 3.66
N THR A 33 -4.13 -0.09 4.74
CA THR A 33 -3.64 1.27 4.88
C THR A 33 -2.14 1.29 4.59
N LEU A 34 -1.74 2.06 3.57
CA LEU A 34 -0.36 2.25 3.19
C LEU A 34 0.17 3.58 3.73
N LEU A 35 1.15 3.51 4.63
CA LEU A 35 1.90 4.66 5.12
C LEU A 35 3.31 4.65 4.56
N TYR A 36 3.92 5.82 4.44
CA TYR A 36 5.32 5.97 4.07
C TYR A 36 5.95 7.15 4.83
N ASN A 37 7.27 7.11 5.00
CA ASN A 37 8.00 8.24 5.56
C ASN A 37 8.18 9.35 4.51
N ALA A 38 7.32 10.38 4.60
CA ALA A 38 7.39 11.55 3.72
C ALA A 38 8.62 12.45 3.96
N SER A 39 9.21 12.39 5.17
CA SER A 39 10.41 13.16 5.52
C SER A 39 11.70 12.61 4.91
N ASN A 40 11.64 11.46 4.21
CA ASN A 40 12.78 10.87 3.52
C ASN A 40 12.56 10.80 2.00
N PRO A 41 12.75 11.93 1.28
CA PRO A 41 12.48 12.02 -0.15
C PRO A 41 13.55 11.33 -1.02
N THR A 42 14.71 10.97 -0.46
CA THR A 42 15.82 10.37 -1.22
C THR A 42 15.57 8.91 -1.56
N THR A 43 14.61 8.27 -0.88
CA THR A 43 14.26 6.87 -1.11
C THR A 43 13.03 6.78 -2.02
N PRO A 44 13.13 6.12 -3.20
CA PRO A 44 11.97 5.94 -4.07
C PRO A 44 10.85 5.20 -3.35
N LYS A 45 9.62 5.70 -3.43
CA LYS A 45 8.43 5.08 -2.82
C LYS A 45 7.52 4.38 -3.83
N GLY A 46 7.92 4.33 -5.10
CA GLY A 46 7.07 3.86 -6.19
C GLY A 46 5.91 4.81 -6.50
N GLY A 47 4.89 4.31 -7.20
CA GLY A 47 3.73 5.12 -7.61
C GLY A 47 2.71 5.28 -6.49
N LEU A 48 2.97 6.23 -5.57
CA LEU A 48 2.12 6.58 -4.42
C LEU A 48 0.77 7.20 -4.82
N ALA A 49 0.69 7.82 -5.99
CA ALA A 49 -0.58 8.34 -6.49
C ALA A 49 -1.57 7.18 -6.69
N ARG A 50 -2.80 7.39 -6.23
CA ARG A 50 -3.92 6.48 -6.48
C ARG A 50 -4.18 6.41 -7.98
N ARG A 51 -4.53 5.22 -8.46
CA ARG A 51 -4.85 4.93 -9.85
C ARG A 51 -6.33 4.57 -9.98
N ASP A 52 -6.88 4.71 -11.18
CA ASP A 52 -8.29 4.37 -11.46
C ASP A 52 -8.57 2.86 -11.29
N ASP A 53 -7.53 2.01 -11.36
CA ASP A 53 -7.60 0.55 -11.16
C ASP A 53 -7.21 0.10 -9.74
N ASP A 54 -7.02 1.04 -8.80
CA ASP A 54 -6.74 0.72 -7.41
C ASP A 54 -8.01 0.27 -6.68
N PRO A 55 -7.97 -0.83 -5.90
CA PRO A 55 -9.14 -1.27 -5.12
C PRO A 55 -9.57 -0.23 -4.10
N ASP A 56 -10.87 -0.19 -3.81
CA ASP A 56 -11.45 0.70 -2.79
C ASP A 56 -10.91 0.40 -1.38
N GLU A 57 -10.48 -0.85 -1.16
CA GLU A 57 -9.92 -1.33 0.09
C GLU A 57 -8.47 -0.84 0.34
N LEU A 58 -7.82 -0.20 -0.63
CA LEU A 58 -6.53 0.47 -0.46
C LEU A 58 -6.73 1.92 0.00
N LEU A 59 -6.15 2.26 1.14
CA LEU A 59 -6.25 3.56 1.81
C LEU A 59 -4.89 4.21 2.01
#